data_AF-A0A956I7N1-F1
#
_entry.id   AF-A0A956I7N1-F1
#
_cell.length_a   1.000
_cell.length_b   1.000
_cell.length_c   1.000
_cell.angle_alpha   90.00
_cell.angle_beta   90.00
_cell.angle_gamma   90.00
#
_symmetry.space_group_name_H-M   'P 1'
#
loop_
_entity.id
_entity.type
_entity.pdbx_description
1 polymer ?
#
loop_
_entity_poly.entity_id
_entity_poly.type
_entity_poly.pdbx_seq_one_letter_code
_entity_poly.pdbx_strand_id
1 'polypeptide(L)'
;ALRRGDYAELWRPNRTSRNVYAFARFVGDEVAVVAVNAGDEAVNELSMPWESNPGVPDPSAATLRGVLRERVGAWAGGSARVEGGRLVVSLPPRSAYVWT
;
A
#
# COMPACT_ATOMS: atom_id res chain seq x y z
N ALA A 1 3.30 -8.16 -11.43
CA ALA A 1 2.25 -8.42 -10.39
C ALA A 1 0.75 -8.29 -10.80
N LEU A 2 0.25 -7.14 -11.27
CA LEU A 2 -1.20 -6.81 -11.24
C LEU A 2 -2.18 -7.76 -11.98
N ARG A 3 -1.76 -8.46 -13.05
CA ARG A 3 -2.65 -9.34 -13.84
C ARG A 3 -2.70 -10.81 -13.40
N ARG A 4 -1.71 -11.29 -12.64
CA ARG A 4 -1.53 -12.72 -12.32
C ARG A 4 -0.95 -12.98 -10.93
N GLY A 5 -0.76 -11.93 -10.13
CA GLY A 5 -0.10 -12.05 -8.85
C GLY A 5 -1.02 -12.41 -7.70
N ASP A 6 -0.41 -12.97 -6.66
CA ASP A 6 -1.06 -13.20 -5.37
C ASP A 6 -1.58 -11.89 -4.77
N TYR A 7 -2.44 -12.00 -3.77
CA TYR A 7 -3.14 -10.88 -3.16
C TYR A 7 -2.99 -10.91 -1.65
N ALA A 8 -2.62 -9.76 -1.07
CA ALA A 8 -2.67 -9.52 0.36
C ALA A 8 -3.53 -8.29 0.64
N GLU A 9 -4.60 -8.44 1.42
CA GLU A 9 -5.29 -7.28 1.99
C GLU A 9 -4.42 -6.69 3.10
N LEU A 10 -4.17 -5.38 3.05
CA LEU A 10 -3.37 -4.68 4.05
C LEU A 10 -4.25 -3.83 4.97
N TRP A 11 -5.30 -3.23 4.40
CA TRP A 11 -6.24 -2.39 5.11
C TRP A 11 -7.58 -2.34 4.42
N ARG A 12 -8.64 -2.27 5.21
CA ARG A 12 -10.00 -2.08 4.73
C ARG A 12 -10.66 -0.89 5.42
N PRO A 13 -11.63 -0.24 4.76
CA PRO A 13 -12.43 0.80 5.40
C PRO A 13 -13.05 0.25 6.68
N ASN A 14 -12.85 0.95 7.79
CA ASN A 14 -13.46 0.62 9.06
C ASN A 14 -14.44 1.71 9.47
N ARG A 15 -15.34 1.39 10.41
CA ARG A 15 -16.43 2.29 10.80
C ARG A 15 -15.97 3.54 11.57
N THR A 16 -14.67 3.70 11.83
CA THR A 16 -14.17 4.60 12.87
C THR A 16 -13.21 5.71 12.43
N SER A 17 -12.85 5.88 11.15
CA SER A 17 -12.41 7.22 10.64
C SER A 17 -11.83 7.26 9.23
N ARG A 18 -11.33 6.17 8.65
CA ARG A 18 -10.54 6.25 7.41
C ARG A 18 -11.18 5.43 6.30
N ASN A 19 -11.72 6.12 5.30
CA ASN A 19 -12.26 5.50 4.09
C ASN A 19 -11.12 5.15 3.11
N VAL A 20 -10.20 4.30 3.59
CA VAL A 20 -9.04 3.82 2.85
C VAL A 20 -9.18 2.33 2.58
N TYR A 21 -8.82 1.92 1.38
CA TYR A 21 -8.61 0.52 1.03
C TYR A 21 -7.19 0.35 0.51
N ALA A 22 -6.46 -0.65 1.01
CA ALA A 22 -5.11 -0.92 0.57
C ALA A 22 -4.82 -2.42 0.50
N PHE A 23 -4.12 -2.82 -0.56
CA PHE A 23 -3.72 -4.19 -0.81
C PHE A 23 -2.38 -4.25 -1.54
N ALA A 24 -1.74 -5.42 -1.51
CA ALA A 24 -0.54 -5.70 -2.29
C ALA A 24 -0.77 -6.85 -3.27
N ARG A 25 -0.01 -6.81 -4.38
CA ARG A 25 0.05 -7.85 -5.40
C ARG A 25 1.48 -8.33 -5.60
N PHE A 26 1.67 -9.63 -5.78
CA PHE A 26 3.01 -10.25 -5.81
C PHE A 26 3.19 -11.17 -7.03
N VAL A 27 4.33 -11.12 -7.71
CA VAL A 27 4.75 -12.14 -8.70
C VAL A 27 6.24 -12.39 -8.54
N GLY A 28 6.62 -13.53 -7.97
CA GLY A 28 8.00 -13.75 -7.53
C GLY A 28 8.39 -12.66 -6.52
N ASP A 29 9.50 -11.98 -6.78
CA ASP A 29 9.99 -10.87 -5.96
C ASP A 29 9.36 -9.51 -6.32
N GLU A 30 8.56 -9.43 -7.39
CA GLU A 30 7.86 -8.20 -7.75
C GLU A 30 6.68 -7.93 -6.82
N VAL A 31 6.60 -6.70 -6.33
CA VAL A 31 5.49 -6.22 -5.51
C VAL A 31 4.85 -4.99 -6.14
N ALA A 32 3.52 -4.91 -6.06
CA ALA A 32 2.77 -3.69 -6.32
C ALA A 32 1.84 -3.42 -5.13
N VAL A 33 2.01 -2.27 -4.48
CA VAL A 33 1.13 -1.77 -3.43
C VAL A 33 0.12 -0.83 -4.05
N VAL A 34 -1.16 -1.07 -3.77
CA VAL A 34 -2.27 -0.22 -4.20
C VAL A 34 -2.96 0.34 -2.97
N ALA A 35 -3.18 1.64 -2.93
CA ALA A 35 -3.98 2.27 -1.89
C ALA A 35 -4.91 3.34 -2.47
N VAL A 36 -6.14 3.36 -1.96
CA VAL A 36 -7.18 4.29 -2.38
C VAL A 36 -7.73 4.99 -1.15
N ASN A 37 -7.69 6.31 -1.15
CA ASN A 37 -8.39 7.13 -0.18
C ASN A 37 -9.66 7.70 -0.83
N ALA A 38 -10.80 7.11 -0.48
CA ALA A 38 -12.11 7.55 -0.94
C ALA A 38 -12.75 8.60 0.01
N GLY A 39 -12.05 9.01 1.07
CA GLY A 39 -12.48 10.06 1.98
C GLY A 39 -12.22 11.47 1.46
N ASP A 40 -12.86 12.43 2.12
CA ASP A 40 -12.68 13.88 1.87
C ASP A 40 -11.51 14.48 2.64
N GLU A 41 -10.88 13.71 3.53
CA GLU A 41 -9.72 14.12 4.32
C GLU A 41 -8.44 13.41 3.87
N ALA A 42 -7.31 14.09 4.03
CA ALA A 42 -6.00 13.48 3.85
C ALA A 42 -5.74 12.44 4.95
N VAL A 43 -5.08 11.35 4.56
CA VAL A 43 -4.59 10.35 5.49
C VAL A 43 -3.08 10.49 5.60
N ASN A 44 -2.62 10.83 6.80
CA ASN A 44 -1.20 10.94 7.13
C ASN A 44 -0.76 9.68 7.88
N GLU A 45 0.30 9.04 7.36
CA GLU A 45 0.99 7.91 8.00
C GLU A 45 0.07 6.78 8.46
N LEU A 46 -0.80 6.29 7.56
CA LEU A 46 -1.54 5.06 7.81
C LEU A 46 -0.56 3.88 7.84
N SER A 47 -0.46 3.24 9.00
CA SER A 47 0.47 2.16 9.26
C SER A 47 -0.23 0.79 9.26
N MET A 48 0.20 -0.09 8.35
CA MET A 48 -0.41 -1.40 8.09
C MET A 48 0.60 -2.53 8.34
N PRO A 49 0.16 -3.72 8.77
CA PRO A 49 1.06 -4.86 8.92
C PRO A 49 1.64 -5.25 7.55
N TRP A 50 2.97 -5.34 7.47
CA TRP A 50 3.68 -5.85 6.30
C TRP A 50 4.30 -7.21 6.61
N GLU A 51 5.29 -7.26 7.50
CA GLU A 51 6.01 -8.50 7.84
C GLU A 51 5.14 -9.52 8.58
N SER A 52 4.20 -9.05 9.40
CA SER A 52 3.29 -9.91 10.14
C SER A 52 2.00 -10.23 9.39
N ASN A 53 1.84 -9.75 8.16
CA ASN A 53 0.62 -10.00 7.39
C ASN A 53 0.69 -11.40 6.75
N PRO A 54 -0.22 -12.33 7.10
CA PRO A 54 -0.17 -13.70 6.61
C PRO A 54 -0.43 -13.83 5.10
N GLY A 55 -0.98 -12.79 4.46
CA GLY A 55 -1.17 -12.75 3.02
C GLY A 55 0.07 -12.30 2.24
N VAL A 56 1.09 -11.75 2.90
CA VAL A 56 2.32 -11.28 2.25
C VAL A 56 3.31 -12.46 2.16
N PRO A 57 3.58 -12.98 0.94
CA PRO A 57 4.57 -14.03 0.76
C PRO A 57 5.97 -13.47 0.99
N ASP A 58 6.81 -14.22 1.71
CA ASP A 58 8.19 -13.89 2.10
C ASP A 58 8.47 -12.37 2.12
N PRO A 59 8.07 -11.66 3.19
CA PRO A 59 8.21 -10.21 3.30
C PRO A 59 9.65 -9.69 3.12
N SER A 60 10.63 -10.57 3.29
CA SER A 60 12.05 -10.28 3.12
C SER A 60 12.51 -10.35 1.66
N ALA A 61 11.85 -11.20 0.84
CA ALA A 61 12.07 -11.33 -0.59
C ALA A 61 11.30 -10.27 -1.39
N ALA A 62 10.08 -9.91 -0.95
CA ALA A 62 9.32 -8.76 -1.45
C ALA A 62 9.99 -7.45 -1.02
N THR A 63 11.11 -7.16 -1.68
CA THR A 63 12.07 -6.14 -1.29
C THR A 63 11.50 -4.75 -1.56
N LEU A 64 10.76 -4.19 -0.61
CA LEU A 64 10.44 -2.75 -0.55
C LEU A 64 11.63 -1.93 -0.02
N ARG A 65 12.86 -2.29 -0.40
CA ARG A 65 14.09 -1.60 0.05
C ARG A 65 14.22 -0.29 -0.71
N GLY A 66 13.61 0.75 -0.15
CA GLY A 66 13.71 2.11 -0.65
C GLY A 66 12.47 2.54 -1.42
N VAL A 67 12.13 3.82 -1.21
CA VAL A 67 10.97 4.56 -1.72
C VAL A 67 10.29 3.89 -2.93
N LEU A 68 9.11 3.35 -2.65
CA LEU A 68 8.15 2.84 -3.60
C LEU A 68 7.83 3.91 -4.66
N ARG A 69 7.99 3.60 -5.94
CA ARG A 69 7.79 4.60 -7.02
C ARG A 69 6.33 4.59 -7.47
N GLU A 70 5.71 5.76 -7.43
CA GLU A 70 4.35 5.95 -7.94
C GLU A 70 4.31 5.75 -9.46
N ARG A 71 3.31 5.02 -9.96
CA ARG A 71 3.22 4.60 -11.37
C ARG A 71 2.02 5.13 -12.14
N VAL A 72 1.00 5.64 -11.47
CA VAL A 72 -0.20 6.16 -12.15
C VAL A 72 0.02 7.57 -12.68
N GLY A 73 0.85 8.37 -12.00
CA GLY A 73 1.23 9.73 -12.38
C GLY A 73 0.10 10.75 -12.29
N ALA A 74 -1.09 10.34 -11.82
CA ALA A 74 -2.30 11.17 -11.82
C ALA A 74 -2.51 11.96 -10.52
N TRP A 75 -1.78 11.63 -9.45
CA TRP A 75 -1.87 12.31 -8.16
C TRP A 75 -0.49 12.64 -7.59
N ALA A 76 -0.38 13.79 -6.95
CA ALA A 76 0.83 14.24 -6.28
C ALA A 76 0.66 14.20 -4.75
N GLY A 77 1.78 14.00 -4.03
CA GLY A 77 1.82 14.07 -2.57
C GLY A 77 1.55 12.77 -1.82
N GLY A 78 1.28 11.66 -2.51
CA GLY A 78 1.22 10.34 -1.88
C GLY A 78 2.60 9.73 -1.68
N SER A 79 2.76 8.95 -0.62
CA SER A 79 4.00 8.24 -0.31
C SER A 79 3.73 6.86 0.27
N ALA A 80 4.67 5.94 0.07
CA ALA A 80 4.67 4.61 0.67
C ALA A 80 6.10 4.23 1.06
N ARG A 81 6.26 3.70 2.28
CA ARG A 81 7.56 3.24 2.81
C ARG A 81 7.36 2.07 3.77
N VAL A 82 8.36 1.20 3.87
CA VAL A 82 8.40 0.19 4.93
C VAL A 82 9.27 0.70 6.07
N GLU A 83 8.71 0.69 7.28
CA GLU A 83 9.40 1.06 8.52
C GLU A 83 8.98 0.11 9.64
N GLY A 84 9.96 -0.47 10.34
CA GLY A 84 9.73 -1.36 11.48
C GLY A 84 8.79 -2.54 11.15
N GLY A 85 8.92 -3.13 9.96
CA GLY A 85 8.07 -4.24 9.50
C GLY A 85 6.64 -3.87 9.16
N ARG A 86 6.35 -2.58 8.99
CA ARG A 86 5.04 -2.04 8.65
C ARG A 86 5.11 -1.23 7.36
N LEU A 87 4.06 -1.32 6.55
CA LEU A 87 3.88 -0.41 5.42
C LEU A 87 3.20 0.86 5.93
N VAL A 88 3.85 2.00 5.75
CA VAL A 88 3.33 3.32 6.10
C VAL A 88 3.04 4.09 4.83
N VAL A 89 1.79 4.57 4.69
CA VAL A 89 1.35 5.35 3.53
C VAL A 89 0.75 6.69 3.94
N SER A 90 0.96 7.70 3.09
CA SER A 90 0.24 8.97 3.15
C SER A 90 -0.51 9.19 1.83
N LEU A 91 -1.75 9.65 1.93
CA LEU A 91 -2.69 9.76 0.81
C LEU A 91 -3.48 11.08 0.91
N PRO A 92 -3.43 11.94 -0.13
CA PRO A 92 -4.39 13.03 -0.30
C PRO A 92 -5.85 12.52 -0.30
N PRO A 93 -6.85 13.39 -0.03
CA PRO A 93 -8.25 13.02 -0.20
C PRO A 93 -8.54 12.64 -1.65
N ARG A 94 -9.54 11.77 -1.85
CA ARG A 94 -10.04 11.37 -3.19
C ARG A 94 -8.93 10.96 -4.17
N SER A 95 -8.01 10.11 -3.72
CA SER A 95 -6.82 9.73 -4.49
C SER A 95 -6.61 8.22 -4.53
N ALA A 96 -5.86 7.77 -5.54
CA ALA A 96 -5.42 6.39 -5.66
C ALA A 96 -3.94 6.36 -6.04
N TYR A 97 -3.20 5.40 -5.51
CA TYR A 97 -1.78 5.26 -5.77
C TYR A 97 -1.45 3.81 -6.06
N VAL A 98 -0.56 3.60 -7.02
CA VAL A 98 0.08 2.33 -7.27
C VAL A 98 1.57 2.56 -7.15
N TRP A 99 2.19 1.82 -6.23
CA TRP A 99 3.62 1.83 -6.07
C TRP A 99 4.22 0.45 -6.35
N THR A 100 5.40 0.44 -6.95
CA THR A 100 6.20 -0.77 -7.24
C THR A 100 7.63 -0.57 -6.79
#